data_AF-A0A847HCB2-F1
#
_entry.id   AF-A0A847HCB2-F1
#
_cell.length_a   1.000
_cell.length_b   1.000
_cell.length_c   1.000
_cell.angle_alpha   90.00
_cell.angle_beta   90.00
_cell.angle_gamma   90.00
#
_symmetry.space_group_name_H-M   'P 1'
#
loop_
_entity.id
_entity.type
_entity.pdbx_description
1 polymer ?
#
loop_
_entity_poly.entity_id
_entity_poly.type
_entity_poly.pdbx_seq_one_letter_code
_entity_poly.pdbx_strand_id
1 'polypeptide(L)'
;MTGTLWRWDGTALVAAAEPDTAADVVDSWLEHDGYAGGWHLHRKRFADSLPGVDTAPFLDAVLGKVPHVGNWFPRVEAHGSDLHLRVRPAPALRSATVL
;
A
#
# COMPACT_ATOMS: atom_id res chain seq x y z
N MET A 1 -5.02 10.78 -11.66
CA MET A 1 -5.81 10.94 -10.43
C MET A 1 -4.88 10.73 -9.26
N THR A 2 -4.69 11.76 -8.43
CA THR A 2 -3.89 11.67 -7.21
C THR A 2 -4.70 10.85 -6.19
N GLY A 3 -4.12 9.75 -5.70
CA GLY A 3 -4.75 8.93 -4.67
C GLY A 3 -4.71 9.62 -3.29
N THR A 4 -5.45 9.11 -2.32
CA THR A 4 -5.30 9.53 -0.93
C THR A 4 -4.02 8.95 -0.36
N LEU A 5 -3.26 9.77 0.38
CA LEU A 5 -1.95 9.44 0.93
C LEU A 5 -1.97 9.55 2.46
N TRP A 6 -1.39 8.54 3.12
CA TRP A 6 -1.17 8.51 4.55
C TRP A 6 0.28 8.16 4.86
N ARG A 7 0.79 8.66 5.98
CA ARG A 7 2.08 8.29 6.57
C ARG A 7 1.85 7.56 7.88
N TRP A 8 2.67 6.56 8.17
CA TRP A 8 2.75 5.94 9.47
C TRP A 8 3.51 6.84 10.44
N ASP A 9 2.91 7.19 11.57
CA ASP A 9 3.57 7.99 12.62
C ASP A 9 4.17 7.14 13.75
N GLY A 10 4.12 5.81 13.62
CA GLY A 10 4.49 4.85 14.66
C GLY A 10 3.30 4.23 15.38
N THR A 11 2.11 4.83 15.28
CA THR A 11 0.88 4.38 15.96
C THR A 11 -0.32 4.31 15.03
N ALA A 12 -0.44 5.25 14.07
CA ALA A 12 -1.58 5.34 13.16
C ALA A 12 -1.17 5.83 11.77
N LEU A 13 -2.06 5.61 10.81
CA LEU A 13 -2.01 6.21 9.48
C LEU A 13 -2.64 7.61 9.53
N VAL A 14 -1.80 8.63 9.42
CA VAL A 14 -2.19 10.05 9.42
C VAL A 14 -2.12 10.61 8.00
N ALA A 15 -2.97 11.60 7.68
CA ALA A 15 -2.94 12.24 6.36
C ALA A 15 -1.55 12.85 6.09
N ALA A 16 -1.05 12.68 4.87
CA ALA A 16 0.29 13.14 4.50
C ALA A 16 0.29 13.89 3.16
N ALA A 17 1.25 14.80 3.04
CA ALA A 17 1.64 15.39 1.75
C ALA A 17 2.53 14.40 0.98
N GLU A 18 2.72 14.65 -0.32
CA GLU A 18 3.62 13.85 -1.15
C GLU A 18 5.04 13.86 -0.57
N PRO A 19 5.72 12.71 -0.48
CA PRO A 19 7.11 12.66 -0.06
C PRO A 19 8.00 13.34 -1.11
N ASP A 20 9.04 14.04 -0.66
CA ASP A 20 10.01 14.71 -1.54
C ASP A 20 10.97 13.72 -2.23
N THR A 21 10.97 12.46 -1.80
CA THR A 21 11.83 11.39 -2.32
C THR A 21 11.01 10.36 -3.09
N ALA A 22 11.65 9.68 -4.03
CA ALA A 22 11.09 8.46 -4.60
C ALA A 22 11.07 7.35 -3.53
N ALA A 23 10.07 6.47 -3.58
CA ALA A 23 10.00 5.31 -2.71
C ALA A 23 11.09 4.28 -3.09
N ASP A 24 11.81 3.79 -2.10
CA ASP A 24 12.85 2.76 -2.26
C ASP A 24 12.23 1.37 -2.42
N VAL A 25 11.17 1.09 -1.66
CA VAL A 25 10.43 -0.17 -1.69
C VAL A 25 8.95 0.13 -1.86
N VAL A 26 8.31 -0.62 -2.75
CA VAL A 26 6.89 -0.48 -3.05
C VAL A 26 6.25 -1.84 -3.16
N ASP A 27 5.04 -1.97 -2.63
CA ASP A 27 4.19 -3.12 -2.89
C ASP A 27 2.76 -2.64 -3.15
N SER A 28 2.10 -3.22 -4.14
CA SER A 28 0.75 -2.84 -4.54
C SER A 28 -0.07 -4.06 -4.92
N TRP A 29 -1.36 -4.00 -4.64
CA TRP A 29 -2.30 -5.09 -4.92
C TRP A 29 -3.64 -4.56 -5.41
N LEU A 30 -4.46 -5.46 -5.95
CA LEU A 30 -5.87 -5.20 -6.19
C LEU A 30 -6.65 -5.56 -4.92
N GLU A 31 -7.41 -4.60 -4.40
CA GLU A 31 -8.51 -4.84 -3.47
C GLU A 31 -9.80 -4.85 -4.29
N HIS A 32 -10.52 -5.96 -4.26
CA HIS A 32 -11.80 -6.13 -4.95
C HIS A 32 -12.87 -6.50 -3.93
N ASP A 33 -13.75 -5.56 -3.61
CA ASP A 33 -14.88 -5.78 -2.71
C ASP A 33 -14.50 -6.47 -1.39
N GLY A 34 -13.40 -6.01 -0.76
CA GLY A 34 -12.89 -6.51 0.52
C GLY A 34 -11.94 -7.70 0.40
N TYR A 35 -11.61 -8.10 -0.83
CA TYR A 35 -10.69 -9.19 -1.10
C TYR A 35 -9.36 -8.70 -1.68
N ALA A 36 -8.28 -8.96 -0.93
CA ALA A 36 -6.90 -8.86 -1.39
C ALA A 36 -6.33 -10.27 -1.66
N GLY A 37 -6.13 -10.58 -2.93
CA GLY A 37 -5.52 -11.85 -3.34
C GLY A 37 -4.11 -12.00 -2.76
N GLY A 38 -3.87 -13.09 -2.01
CA GLY A 38 -2.53 -13.39 -1.49
C GLY A 38 -1.98 -12.34 -0.52
N TRP A 39 -2.83 -11.63 0.24
CA TRP A 39 -2.40 -10.57 1.18
C TRP A 39 -1.17 -10.91 2.03
N HIS A 40 -1.10 -12.13 2.57
CA HIS A 40 0.05 -12.60 3.35
C HIS A 40 1.38 -12.58 2.57
N LEU A 41 1.35 -12.79 1.25
CA LEU A 41 2.52 -12.71 0.38
C LEU A 41 2.97 -11.26 0.16
N HIS A 42 2.03 -10.33 0.01
CA HIS A 42 2.33 -8.89 -0.06
C HIS A 42 2.99 -8.41 1.23
N ARG A 43 2.43 -8.77 2.39
CA ARG A 43 3.03 -8.46 3.70
C ARG A 43 4.45 -8.99 3.80
N LYS A 44 4.65 -10.27 3.47
CA LYS A 44 5.95 -10.91 3.54
C LYS A 44 6.96 -10.23 2.62
N ARG A 45 6.61 -10.01 1.34
CA ARG A 45 7.51 -9.40 0.36
C ARG A 45 7.94 -7.99 0.76
N PHE A 46 7.00 -7.18 1.23
CA PHE A 46 7.31 -5.83 1.71
C PHE A 46 8.21 -5.85 2.95
N ALA A 47 7.90 -6.69 3.95
CA ALA A 47 8.69 -6.83 5.16
C ALA A 47 10.11 -7.36 4.88
N ASP A 48 10.24 -8.38 4.02
CA ASP A 48 11.53 -8.96 3.62
C ASP A 48 12.43 -7.94 2.91
N SER A 49 11.84 -6.92 2.27
CA SER A 49 12.56 -5.86 1.56
C SER A 49 13.05 -4.73 2.48
N LEU A 50 12.63 -4.71 3.75
CA LEU A 50 12.93 -3.68 4.73
C LEU A 50 13.53 -4.29 6.01
N PRO A 51 14.71 -4.93 5.92
CA PRO A 51 15.33 -5.54 7.10
C PRO A 51 15.62 -4.49 8.18
N GLY A 52 15.14 -4.75 9.39
CA GLY A 52 15.31 -3.85 10.54
C GLY A 52 14.17 -2.85 10.77
N VAL A 53 13.16 -2.82 9.91
CA VAL A 53 11.93 -2.04 10.12
C VAL A 53 10.81 -2.98 10.56
N ASP A 54 10.19 -2.70 11.71
CA ASP A 54 8.98 -3.41 12.10
C ASP A 54 7.78 -2.88 11.31
N THR A 55 7.46 -3.59 10.23
CA THR A 55 6.36 -3.22 9.32
C THR A 55 5.01 -3.78 9.75
N ALA A 56 4.95 -4.69 10.73
CA ALA A 56 3.72 -5.41 11.06
C ALA A 56 2.60 -4.48 11.58
N PRO A 57 2.85 -3.56 12.54
CA PRO A 57 1.82 -2.63 13.01
C PRO A 57 1.28 -1.72 11.90
N PHE A 58 2.17 -1.27 11.02
CA PHE A 58 1.80 -0.48 9.85
C PHE A 58 0.91 -1.28 8.89
N LEU A 59 1.29 -2.51 8.53
CA LEU A 59 0.54 -3.36 7.62
C LEU A 59 -0.82 -3.78 8.19
N ASP A 60 -0.97 -3.88 9.51
CA ASP A 60 -2.26 -4.08 10.17
C ASP A 60 -3.14 -2.83 10.06
N ALA A 61 -2.58 -1.64 10.27
CA ALA A 61 -3.31 -0.38 10.12
C ALA A 61 -3.76 -0.11 8.67
N VAL A 62 -2.97 -0.56 7.69
CA VAL A 62 -3.29 -0.42 6.25
C VAL A 62 -4.64 -1.05 5.91
N LEU A 63 -4.92 -2.26 6.42
CA LEU A 63 -6.19 -2.95 6.15
C LEU A 63 -7.42 -2.13 6.58
N GLY A 64 -7.32 -1.40 7.69
CA GLY A 64 -8.41 -0.55 8.17
C GLY A 64 -8.61 0.76 7.39
N LYS A 65 -7.69 1.12 6.49
CA LYS A 65 -7.77 2.34 5.66
C LYS A 65 -8.17 2.08 4.22
N VAL A 66 -7.92 0.88 3.71
CA VAL A 66 -8.31 0.50 2.35
C VAL A 66 -9.83 0.34 2.30
N PRO A 67 -10.53 1.02 1.37
CA PRO A 67 -11.98 0.83 1.23
C PRO A 67 -12.31 -0.58 0.74
N HIS A 68 -13.28 -1.23 1.38
CA HIS A 68 -13.68 -2.61 1.06
C HIS A 68 -14.77 -2.72 -0.01
N VAL A 69 -15.26 -1.60 -0.57
CA VAL A 69 -16.28 -1.61 -1.63
C VAL A 69 -15.71 -1.01 -2.88
N GLY A 70 -15.88 -1.70 -4.01
CA GLY A 70 -15.33 -1.34 -5.30
C GLY A 70 -13.94 -1.92 -5.55
N ASN A 71 -13.26 -1.33 -6.54
CA ASN A 71 -11.95 -1.77 -6.98
C ASN A 71 -10.91 -0.71 -6.65
N TRP A 72 -9.95 -1.08 -5.80
CA TRP A 72 -8.88 -0.19 -5.37
C TRP A 72 -7.52 -0.81 -5.67
N PHE A 73 -6.53 0.05 -5.82
CA PHE A 73 -5.15 -0.34 -6.01
C PHE A 73 -4.28 0.28 -4.94
N PRO A 74 -4.38 -0.20 -3.68
CA PRO A 74 -3.51 0.24 -2.60
C PRO A 74 -2.04 0.01 -2.95
N ARG A 75 -1.19 0.90 -2.46
CA ARG A 75 0.26 0.82 -2.58
C ARG A 75 0.88 1.23 -1.27
N VAL A 76 1.66 0.34 -0.67
CA VAL A 76 2.56 0.70 0.43
C VAL A 76 3.89 1.15 -0.16
N GLU A 77 4.47 2.19 0.45
CA GLU A 77 5.69 2.85 0.00
C GLU A 77 6.61 2.98 1.22
N ALA A 78 7.89 2.71 1.05
CA ALA A 78 8.92 3.03 2.04
C ALA A 78 9.91 4.03 1.46
N HIS A 79 10.21 5.06 2.24
CA HIS A 79 11.20 6.10 1.95
C HIS A 79 12.23 6.03 3.09
N GLY A 80 13.25 5.19 2.93
CA GLY A 80 14.05 4.71 4.06
C GLY A 80 13.18 3.95 5.08
N SER A 81 13.09 4.47 6.30
CA SER A 81 12.22 3.93 7.36
C SER A 81 10.82 4.53 7.39
N ASP A 82 10.53 5.54 6.57
CA ASP A 82 9.24 6.21 6.57
C ASP A 82 8.23 5.45 5.70
N LEU A 83 7.22 4.88 6.35
CA LEU A 83 6.19 4.05 5.71
C LEU A 83 4.96 4.87 5.34
N HIS A 84 4.46 4.66 4.12
CA HIS A 84 3.32 5.37 3.58
C HIS A 84 2.33 4.41 2.93
N LEU A 85 1.05 4.79 2.93
CA LEU A 85 -0.02 4.12 2.19
C LEU A 85 -0.60 5.10 1.17
N ARG A 86 -0.69 4.67 -0.07
CA ARG A 86 -1.41 5.38 -1.13
C ARG A 86 -2.57 4.54 -1.62
N VAL A 87 -3.78 5.08 -1.61
CA VAL A 87 -4.97 4.41 -2.13
C VAL A 87 -5.52 5.18 -3.32
N ARG A 88 -5.72 4.48 -4.43
CA ARG A 88 -6.31 5.00 -5.66
C ARG A 88 -7.31 4.00 -6.23
N PRO A 89 -8.29 4.43 -7.03
CA PRO A 89 -9.13 3.51 -7.79
C PRO A 89 -8.27 2.58 -8.64
N ALA A 90 -8.68 1.32 -8.75
CA ALA A 90 -8.01 0.39 -9.64
C ALA A 90 -8.18 0.86 -11.09
N PRO A 91 -7.14 0.74 -11.94
CA PRO A 91 -7.31 0.93 -13.37
C PRO A 91 -8.30 -0.10 -13.90
N ALA A 92 -8.99 0.23 -15.00
CA ALA A 92 -9.88 -0.71 -15.66
C ALA A 92 -9.15 -2.02 -15.97
N LEU A 93 -9.78 -3.15 -15.63
CA LEU A 93 -9.24 -4.47 -15.93
C LEU A 93 -9.09 -4.61 -17.44
N ARG A 94 -7.91 -5.06 -17.88
CA ARG A 94 -7.65 -5.36 -19.28
C ARG A 94 -7.93 -6.84 -19.50
N SER A 95 -8.63 -7.17 -20.58
CA SER A 95 -8.94 -8.55 -20.97
C SER A 95 -7.76 -9.29 -21.61
N ALA A 96 -6.68 -8.56 -21.95
CA ALA A 96 -5.48 -9.12 -22.54
C ALA A 96 -4.23 -8.36 -22.05
N THR A 97 -3.15 -9.10 -21.82
CA THR A 97 -1.80 -8.56 -21.70
C THR A 97 -1.10 -8.79 -23.03
N VAL A 98 -0.73 -7.71 -23.70
CA VAL A 98 0.17 -7.78 -24.86
C VAL A 98 1.57 -7.58 -24.33
N LEU A 99 2.45 -8.55 -24.57
CA LEU A 99 3.87 -8.51 -24.24
C LEU A 99 4.68 -7.93 -25.41
#